data_AF-A0A6C0J4I6-F1
#
_entry.id   AF-A0A6C0J4I6-F1
#
_cell.length_a   1.000
_cell.length_b   1.000
_cell.length_c   1.000
_cell.angle_alpha   90.00
_cell.angle_beta   90.00
_cell.angle_gamma   90.00
#
_symmetry.space_group_name_H-M   'P 1'
#
loop_
_entity.id
_entity.type
_entity.pdbx_description
1 polymer ?
#
loop_
_entity_poly.entity_id
_entity_poly.type
_entity_poly.pdbx_seq_one_letter_code
_entity_poly.pdbx_strand_id
1 'polypeptide(L)'
;MTRDYMKIAIYVLFCCIFCVWFKTMFFTNSIKVHTLPKIQKLKTHKYVNEIYKLHEAFSEVKVKVKDKDKDKDKDKDKDKDKDKDKDKDKDKDKDNLMIKEPIDILEQERNCYRLHELYYNGIPDKYNIVGNKIKGIEPDSKKSLYWLRKSISYRDNPQLLHVMGTIYQNGMYNFEPDIKEASNIYKYIYNKFPYTEIALNAYDDYQSTLNEIDKINTYKWLNIQYTPKNNNHHDKIKKFLTTTNKINSGIKINSGINKINVDNFYRANVNENVNGNVNGNGNGVNVPLTLPIDDLRRNDMHNTHNSQVVSTVANSIKKIKEDTDIFIPLSHTVQDIRRLILEKPSSDRRNDACKSLDSIERNILPLSSVNMKESEVLNLIWNRINAPSHNKQCDDIKEIFYNQLADMQEHGKSVCPTGRLERLVDSLNTFDDAVSIKPTYIINEEMMNKASNIRDKIYDKVQQEQGKIIAEKYQEGTATDQEQFDNNLKKEIIDTLKLDYIDSGIVTENKFKTLTDKWIDEI
;
A
#
# COMPACT_ATOMS: atom_id res chain seq x y z
N MET A 1 -50.32 41.88 39.80
CA MET A 1 -49.26 40.97 40.29
C MET A 1 -49.21 39.64 39.55
N THR A 2 -50.33 38.95 39.26
CA THR A 2 -50.31 37.59 38.67
C THR A 2 -49.81 37.47 37.22
N ARG A 3 -49.84 38.55 36.44
CA ARG A 3 -49.48 38.52 35.01
C ARG A 3 -47.96 38.64 34.76
N ASP A 4 -47.23 39.27 35.68
CA ASP A 4 -45.78 39.46 35.56
C ASP A 4 -44.99 38.21 36.01
N TYR A 5 -45.49 37.49 37.02
CA TYR A 5 -44.92 36.19 37.41
C TYR A 5 -45.02 35.15 36.29
N MET A 6 -46.09 35.19 35.48
CA MET A 6 -46.26 34.24 34.37
C MET A 6 -45.27 34.51 33.24
N LYS A 7 -44.92 35.78 32.96
CA LYS A 7 -43.89 36.14 31.98
C LYS A 7 -42.48 35.73 32.42
N ILE A 8 -42.16 35.92 33.71
CA ILE A 8 -40.88 35.52 34.27
C ILE A 8 -40.75 33.99 34.26
N ALA A 9 -41.81 33.26 34.61
CA ALA A 9 -41.81 31.80 34.56
C ALA A 9 -41.59 31.25 33.14
N ILE A 10 -42.23 31.84 32.13
CA ILE A 10 -42.03 31.45 30.73
C ILE A 10 -40.60 31.76 30.27
N TYR A 11 -40.03 32.90 30.68
CA TYR A 11 -38.67 33.28 30.31
C TYR A 11 -37.62 32.36 30.95
N VAL A 12 -37.81 31.98 32.21
CA VAL A 12 -36.95 31.00 32.90
C VAL A 12 -37.07 29.61 32.25
N LEU A 13 -38.28 29.19 31.87
CA LEU A 13 -38.47 27.91 31.17
C LEU A 13 -37.79 27.92 29.81
N PHE A 14 -37.87 29.03 29.06
CA PHE A 14 -37.19 29.18 27.78
C PHE A 14 -35.66 29.17 27.94
N CYS A 15 -35.11 29.85 28.95
CA CYS A 15 -33.68 29.80 29.25
C CYS A 15 -33.21 28.40 29.67
N CYS A 16 -34.00 27.66 30.46
CA CYS A 16 -33.66 26.28 30.85
C CYS A 16 -33.67 25.33 29.64
N ILE A 17 -34.67 25.43 28.77
CA ILE A 17 -34.73 24.63 27.54
C ILE A 17 -33.58 24.99 26.60
N PHE A 18 -33.27 26.28 26.45
CA PHE A 18 -32.16 26.74 25.61
C PHE A 18 -30.81 26.28 26.17
N CYS A 19 -30.59 26.33 27.49
CA CYS A 19 -29.38 25.82 28.12
C CYS A 19 -29.22 24.30 27.97
N VAL A 20 -30.30 23.53 28.10
CA VAL A 20 -30.26 22.07 27.89
C VAL A 20 -29.96 21.76 26.43
N TRP A 21 -30.61 22.45 25.49
CA TRP A 21 -30.40 22.28 24.05
C TRP A 21 -28.98 22.66 23.62
N PHE A 22 -28.45 23.77 24.14
CA PHE A 22 -27.07 24.22 23.89
C PHE A 22 -26.04 23.24 24.46
N LYS A 23 -26.30 22.68 25.65
CA LYS A 23 -25.41 21.69 26.28
C LYS A 23 -25.43 20.35 25.54
N THR A 24 -26.59 19.92 25.02
CA THR A 24 -26.67 18.71 24.17
C THR A 24 -26.02 18.92 22.80
N MET A 25 -26.17 20.10 22.18
CA MET A 25 -25.59 20.38 20.86
C MET A 25 -24.05 20.46 20.91
N PHE A 26 -23.49 21.02 21.99
CA PHE A 26 -22.04 21.00 22.22
C PHE A 26 -21.50 19.61 22.58
N PHE A 27 -22.23 18.81 23.37
CA PHE A 27 -21.80 17.44 23.68
C PHE A 27 -21.89 16.50 22.48
N THR A 28 -22.87 16.65 21.57
CA THR A 28 -22.96 15.79 20.37
C THR A 28 -21.98 16.18 19.28
N ASN A 29 -21.62 17.47 19.16
CA ASN A 29 -20.61 17.91 18.18
C ASN A 29 -19.17 17.69 18.65
N SER A 30 -18.88 17.71 19.96
CA SER A 30 -17.54 17.34 20.47
C SER A 30 -17.24 15.84 20.37
N ILE A 31 -18.26 14.96 20.30
CA ILE A 31 -18.04 13.51 20.23
C ILE A 31 -17.71 13.02 18.80
N LYS A 32 -18.11 13.75 17.74
CA LYS A 32 -17.76 13.37 16.35
C LYS A 32 -16.41 13.90 15.85
N VAL A 33 -15.86 14.96 16.45
CA VAL A 33 -14.62 15.61 15.98
C VAL A 33 -13.35 15.08 16.66
N HIS A 34 -13.47 14.39 17.81
CA HIS A 34 -12.31 13.87 18.55
C HIS A 34 -11.89 12.42 18.22
N THR A 35 -12.56 11.75 17.28
CA THR A 35 -12.22 10.38 16.88
C THR A 35 -11.17 10.32 15.77
N LEU A 36 -11.11 11.29 14.85
CA LEU A 36 -10.11 11.33 13.76
C LEU A 36 -8.65 11.47 14.25
N PRO A 37 -8.30 12.34 15.22
CA PRO A 37 -6.91 12.50 15.67
C PRO A 37 -6.38 11.29 16.46
N LYS A 38 -7.27 10.57 17.18
CA LYS A 38 -6.90 9.37 17.95
C LYS A 38 -6.67 8.16 17.05
N ILE A 39 -7.44 8.00 15.97
CA ILE A 39 -7.32 6.88 15.01
C ILE A 39 -6.01 6.96 14.20
N GLN A 40 -5.53 8.17 13.86
CA GLN A 40 -4.29 8.34 13.08
C GLN A 40 -3.01 8.20 13.93
N LYS A 41 -3.02 8.64 15.19
CA LYS A 41 -1.91 8.42 16.16
C LYS A 41 -1.61 6.93 16.37
N LEU A 42 -2.64 6.08 16.23
CA LEU A 42 -2.53 4.64 16.34
C LEU A 42 -1.85 3.99 15.12
N LYS A 43 -1.98 4.50 13.90
CA LYS A 43 -1.53 3.78 12.69
C LYS A 43 -0.01 3.76 12.51
N THR A 44 0.68 4.90 12.54
CA THR A 44 2.16 4.92 12.35
C THR A 44 2.89 4.28 13.53
N HIS A 45 2.41 4.51 14.75
CA HIS A 45 2.93 3.82 15.93
C HIS A 45 2.62 2.31 15.87
N LYS A 46 1.49 1.90 15.30
CA LYS A 46 1.16 0.50 15.04
C LYS A 46 2.11 -0.12 14.02
N TYR A 47 2.39 0.51 12.87
CA TYR A 47 3.29 -0.06 11.86
C TYR A 47 4.76 -0.09 12.31
N VAL A 48 5.23 0.94 13.00
CA VAL A 48 6.57 0.92 13.60
C VAL A 48 6.66 -0.16 14.68
N ASN A 49 5.66 -0.25 15.56
CA ASN A 49 5.59 -1.35 16.53
C ASN A 49 5.44 -2.73 15.86
N GLU A 50 4.79 -2.80 14.71
CA GLU A 50 4.63 -4.03 13.94
C GLU A 50 5.97 -4.51 13.38
N ILE A 51 6.80 -3.61 12.84
CA ILE A 51 8.19 -3.93 12.50
C ILE A 51 8.90 -4.48 13.73
N TYR A 52 8.82 -3.82 14.88
CA TYR A 52 9.48 -4.28 16.11
C TYR A 52 8.97 -5.67 16.54
N LYS A 53 7.66 -5.89 16.58
CA LYS A 53 7.03 -7.17 16.94
C LYS A 53 7.45 -8.29 16.00
N LEU A 54 7.48 -8.03 14.69
CA LEU A 54 7.89 -9.01 13.69
C LEU A 54 9.38 -9.37 13.85
N HIS A 55 10.25 -8.38 14.07
CA HIS A 55 11.67 -8.64 14.35
C HIS A 55 11.89 -9.38 15.68
N GLU A 56 11.11 -9.06 16.71
CA GLU A 56 11.15 -9.73 18.02
C GLU A 56 10.74 -11.19 17.89
N ALA A 57 9.65 -11.49 17.15
CA ALA A 57 9.24 -12.84 16.85
C ALA A 57 10.34 -13.66 16.15
N PHE A 58 11.13 -13.05 15.24
CA PHE A 58 12.28 -13.72 14.63
C PHE A 58 13.52 -13.82 15.54
N SER A 59 13.63 -12.97 16.56
CA SER A 59 14.74 -12.99 17.53
C SER A 59 14.54 -14.05 18.60
N GLU A 60 13.31 -14.22 19.10
CA GLU A 60 12.98 -15.26 20.08
C GLU A 60 13.14 -16.69 19.51
N VAL A 61 12.92 -16.87 18.21
CA VAL A 61 13.14 -18.15 17.52
C VAL A 61 14.62 -18.53 17.50
N LYS A 62 15.55 -17.57 17.43
CA LYS A 62 17.00 -17.84 17.45
C LYS A 62 17.52 -18.25 18.82
N VAL A 63 16.94 -17.75 19.91
CA VAL A 63 17.40 -18.03 21.28
C VAL A 63 17.02 -19.45 21.71
N LYS A 64 15.91 -20.02 21.22
CA LYS A 64 15.48 -21.39 21.59
C LYS A 64 16.22 -22.53 20.88
N VAL A 65 17.09 -22.24 19.91
CA VAL A 65 17.88 -23.25 19.16
C VAL A 65 19.30 -23.38 19.69
N LYS A 66 19.79 -22.44 20.50
CA LYS A 66 21.09 -22.53 21.18
C LYS A 66 20.87 -22.65 22.68
N ASP A 67 20.78 -23.89 23.17
CA ASP A 67 21.16 -24.31 24.54
C ASP A 67 20.84 -25.81 24.73
N LYS A 68 21.45 -26.67 23.90
CA LYS A 68 21.47 -28.13 24.15
C LYS A 68 22.82 -28.82 24.03
N ASP A 69 23.89 -28.07 23.76
CA ASP A 69 25.25 -28.62 23.73
C ASP A 69 26.20 -27.70 24.48
N LYS A 70 26.26 -27.88 25.80
CA LYS A 70 27.40 -27.53 26.65
C LYS A 70 27.11 -28.01 28.07
N ASP A 71 27.50 -29.25 28.33
CA ASP A 71 28.21 -29.62 29.56
C ASP A 71 28.51 -31.12 29.54
N LYS A 72 29.75 -31.43 29.17
CA LYS A 72 30.55 -32.54 29.70
C LYS A 72 31.93 -32.47 29.06
N ASP A 73 32.87 -31.87 29.79
CA ASP A 73 34.17 -32.48 29.96
C ASP A 73 34.71 -32.10 31.34
N LYS A 74 34.76 -33.12 32.19
CA LYS A 74 35.36 -33.11 33.52
C LYS A 74 36.81 -33.57 33.39
N ASP A 75 37.63 -32.93 34.19
CA ASP A 75 38.95 -33.33 34.63
C ASP A 75 39.11 -34.84 34.98
N LYS A 76 40.30 -35.33 34.61
CA LYS A 76 41.23 -36.21 35.36
C LYS A 76 41.01 -37.73 35.43
N ASP A 77 41.95 -38.39 34.74
CA ASP A 77 42.93 -39.37 35.24
C ASP A 77 42.50 -40.68 35.91
N LYS A 78 43.18 -41.73 35.41
CA LYS A 78 43.61 -43.01 35.99
C LYS A 78 42.79 -44.29 35.74
N ASP A 79 43.52 -45.17 35.06
CA ASP A 79 43.78 -46.58 35.36
C ASP A 79 42.68 -47.64 35.13
N LYS A 80 43.03 -48.51 34.15
CA LYS A 80 43.12 -49.97 34.19
C LYS A 80 41.92 -50.83 34.62
N ASP A 81 41.61 -51.71 33.67
CA ASP A 81 41.29 -53.13 33.80
C ASP A 81 39.97 -53.57 34.46
N LYS A 82 39.17 -54.16 33.56
CA LYS A 82 38.53 -55.48 33.64
C LYS A 82 37.29 -55.71 34.52
N ASP A 83 36.35 -56.33 33.81
CA ASP A 83 35.43 -57.37 34.22
C ASP A 83 34.09 -57.00 34.87
N LYS A 84 33.06 -57.32 34.07
CA LYS A 84 31.91 -58.19 34.37
C LYS A 84 30.74 -57.68 35.22
N ASP A 85 29.59 -58.02 34.64
CA ASP A 85 28.35 -58.46 35.25
C ASP A 85 27.36 -57.43 35.82
N LYS A 86 26.21 -57.44 35.13
CA LYS A 86 24.86 -57.69 35.64
C LYS A 86 24.09 -56.57 36.36
N ASP A 87 22.92 -56.36 35.74
CA ASP A 87 21.59 -56.34 36.34
C ASP A 87 21.07 -55.09 37.09
N LYS A 88 19.85 -54.78 36.64
CA LYS A 88 18.66 -54.30 37.38
C LYS A 88 18.40 -52.80 37.47
N ASP A 89 17.33 -52.45 36.76
CA ASP A 89 16.14 -51.74 37.22
C ASP A 89 16.33 -50.50 38.09
N LYS A 90 15.86 -49.35 37.59
CA LYS A 90 14.73 -48.66 38.23
C LYS A 90 14.16 -47.52 37.37
N ASP A 91 12.85 -47.62 37.15
CA ASP A 91 11.79 -46.60 37.22
C ASP A 91 12.18 -45.15 36.87
N LYS A 92 11.63 -44.64 35.77
CA LYS A 92 10.43 -43.77 35.75
C LYS A 92 10.65 -42.47 36.50
N ASP A 93 10.97 -41.43 35.74
CA ASP A 93 10.27 -40.15 35.87
C ASP A 93 9.96 -39.63 34.47
N LYS A 94 8.66 -39.64 34.19
CA LYS A 94 8.03 -39.30 32.93
C LYS A 94 7.66 -37.82 33.00
N ASP A 95 8.66 -36.95 32.99
CA ASP A 95 8.42 -35.50 32.91
C ASP A 95 8.07 -35.11 31.48
N ASN A 96 6.75 -35.22 31.23
CA ASN A 96 5.91 -34.38 30.40
C ASN A 96 6.64 -33.30 29.57
N LEU A 97 7.29 -33.72 28.47
CA LEU A 97 7.74 -32.81 27.43
C LEU A 97 6.50 -32.35 26.66
N MET A 98 5.97 -31.16 27.00
CA MET A 98 5.06 -30.43 26.12
C MET A 98 5.75 -30.22 24.78
N ILE A 99 5.39 -31.04 23.79
CA ILE A 99 5.72 -30.83 22.38
C ILE A 99 5.00 -29.54 21.99
N LYS A 100 5.73 -28.43 21.90
CA LYS A 100 5.21 -27.22 21.24
C LYS A 100 5.10 -27.53 19.74
N GLU A 101 3.90 -27.36 19.21
CA GLU A 101 3.58 -27.57 17.79
C GLU A 101 4.57 -26.84 16.87
N PRO A 102 4.89 -27.41 15.68
CA PRO A 102 5.77 -26.77 14.71
C PRO A 102 5.17 -25.43 14.29
N ILE A 103 5.97 -24.36 14.41
CA ILE A 103 5.60 -23.01 13.94
C ILE A 103 5.19 -23.11 12.47
N ASP A 104 3.98 -22.66 12.14
CA ASP A 104 3.39 -22.71 10.80
C ASP A 104 4.32 -22.01 9.79
N ILE A 105 4.86 -22.79 8.84
CA ILE A 105 5.72 -22.30 7.76
C ILE A 105 5.02 -21.19 6.96
N LEU A 106 3.69 -21.27 6.81
CA LEU A 106 2.88 -20.25 6.16
C LEU A 106 2.86 -18.93 6.93
N GLU A 107 2.82 -18.99 8.25
CA GLU A 107 2.90 -17.80 9.10
C GLU A 107 4.28 -17.14 9.00
N GLN A 108 5.35 -17.93 8.96
CA GLN A 108 6.71 -17.39 8.79
C GLN A 108 6.93 -16.74 7.41
N GLU A 109 6.45 -17.37 6.34
CA GLU A 109 6.44 -16.78 4.99
C GLU A 109 5.70 -15.44 5.00
N ARG A 110 4.46 -15.41 5.52
CA ARG A 110 3.65 -14.18 5.59
C ARG A 110 4.32 -13.07 6.39
N ASN A 111 4.91 -13.39 7.53
CA ASN A 111 5.61 -12.41 8.37
C ASN A 111 6.86 -11.83 7.68
N CYS A 112 7.62 -12.66 6.95
CA CYS A 112 8.74 -12.20 6.13
C CYS A 112 8.27 -11.30 4.98
N TYR A 113 7.21 -11.70 4.27
CA TYR A 113 6.67 -10.89 3.18
C TYR A 113 6.18 -9.53 3.70
N ARG A 114 5.51 -9.50 4.84
CA ARG A 114 5.06 -8.26 5.50
C ARG A 114 6.22 -7.34 5.88
N LEU A 115 7.33 -7.89 6.38
CA LEU A 115 8.56 -7.11 6.60
C LEU A 115 9.17 -6.60 5.29
N HIS A 116 9.15 -7.42 4.23
CA HIS A 116 9.55 -6.98 2.90
C HIS A 116 8.74 -5.77 2.45
N GLU A 117 7.42 -5.83 2.57
CA GLU A 117 6.52 -4.74 2.21
C GLU A 117 6.83 -3.50 3.02
N LEU A 118 6.94 -3.58 4.35
CA LEU A 118 7.23 -2.40 5.19
C LEU A 118 8.55 -1.70 4.83
N TYR A 119 9.59 -2.45 4.43
CA TYR A 119 10.85 -1.86 3.96
C TYR A 119 10.84 -1.47 2.48
N TYR A 120 10.10 -2.19 1.63
CA TYR A 120 9.83 -1.78 0.25
C TYR A 120 9.12 -0.41 0.25
N ASN A 121 8.20 -0.30 1.21
CA ASN A 121 7.20 0.72 1.30
C ASN A 121 7.45 1.79 2.35
N GLY A 122 8.58 1.83 3.06
CA GLY A 122 8.92 2.85 4.06
C GLY A 122 7.77 3.59 4.78
N ILE A 123 7.66 3.44 6.09
CA ILE A 123 6.61 4.06 6.89
C ILE A 123 6.73 5.61 6.86
N PRO A 124 5.71 6.39 6.47
CA PRO A 124 5.82 7.85 6.37
C PRO A 124 5.95 8.53 7.74
N ASP A 125 6.51 9.75 7.74
CA ASP A 125 6.49 10.63 8.92
C ASP A 125 5.05 10.96 9.32
N LYS A 126 4.82 11.17 10.62
CA LYS A 126 3.56 11.71 11.14
C LYS A 126 3.82 12.78 12.18
N TYR A 127 2.77 13.38 12.69
CA TYR A 127 2.85 14.37 13.75
C TYR A 127 2.02 13.93 14.95
N ASN A 128 2.50 14.25 16.16
CA ASN A 128 1.71 14.08 17.36
C ASN A 128 0.64 15.19 17.47
N ILE A 129 -0.15 15.16 18.55
CA ILE A 129 -1.25 16.12 18.79
C ILE A 129 -0.80 17.58 18.92
N VAL A 130 0.48 17.83 19.27
CA VAL A 130 1.05 19.18 19.37
C VAL A 130 1.82 19.58 18.10
N GLY A 131 1.81 18.74 17.07
CA GLY A 131 2.46 19.01 15.79
C GLY A 131 3.95 18.64 15.73
N ASN A 132 4.52 17.97 16.73
CA ASN A 132 5.91 17.50 16.67
C ASN A 132 6.00 16.25 15.81
N LYS A 133 7.06 16.15 15.02
CA LYS A 133 7.26 15.06 14.05
C LYS A 133 7.63 13.76 14.76
N ILE A 134 6.86 12.72 14.47
CA ILE A 134 7.15 11.32 14.71
C ILE A 134 7.76 10.78 13.42
N LYS A 135 9.08 10.57 13.43
CA LYS A 135 9.79 10.10 12.24
C LYS A 135 9.33 8.70 11.85
N GLY A 136 9.05 8.54 10.58
CA GLY A 136 8.81 7.25 9.96
C GLY A 136 10.12 6.51 9.65
N ILE A 137 10.04 5.53 8.77
CA ILE A 137 11.17 4.73 8.28
C ILE A 137 11.24 4.91 6.77
N GLU A 138 12.34 5.45 6.25
CA GLU A 138 12.56 5.49 4.80
C GLU A 138 12.54 4.07 4.21
N PRO A 139 12.12 3.90 2.95
CA PRO A 139 12.29 2.62 2.25
C PRO A 139 13.76 2.15 2.28
N ASP A 140 13.98 0.85 2.39
CA ASP A 140 15.30 0.23 2.48
C ASP A 140 15.35 -0.98 1.55
N SER A 141 15.96 -0.82 0.38
CA SER A 141 16.04 -1.87 -0.64
C SER A 141 16.77 -3.12 -0.17
N LYS A 142 17.82 -2.96 0.64
CA LYS A 142 18.61 -4.09 1.15
C LYS A 142 17.77 -4.92 2.12
N LYS A 143 17.10 -4.29 3.08
CA LYS A 143 16.23 -5.00 4.02
C LYS A 143 15.01 -5.58 3.32
N SER A 144 14.40 -4.83 2.40
CA SER A 144 13.25 -5.29 1.64
C SER A 144 13.56 -6.56 0.85
N LEU A 145 14.65 -6.57 0.07
CA LEU A 145 15.06 -7.75 -0.70
C LEU A 145 15.52 -8.91 0.20
N TYR A 146 16.16 -8.62 1.34
CA TYR A 146 16.51 -9.63 2.32
C TYR A 146 15.29 -10.40 2.83
N TRP A 147 14.25 -9.67 3.27
CA TRP A 147 13.03 -10.29 3.78
C TRP A 147 12.21 -11.00 2.70
N LEU A 148 12.22 -10.48 1.47
CA LEU A 148 11.57 -11.15 0.33
C LEU A 148 12.25 -12.48 0.01
N ARG A 149 13.58 -12.50 -0.08
CA ARG A 149 14.36 -13.73 -0.29
C ARG A 149 14.12 -14.74 0.82
N LYS A 150 14.05 -14.26 2.07
CA LYS A 150 13.72 -15.11 3.22
C LYS A 150 12.29 -15.67 3.11
N SER A 151 11.32 -14.89 2.66
CA SER A 151 9.96 -15.34 2.39
C SER A 151 9.93 -16.45 1.34
N ILE A 152 10.60 -16.23 0.20
CA ILE A 152 10.70 -17.20 -0.90
C ILE A 152 11.36 -18.50 -0.43
N SER A 153 12.36 -18.43 0.45
CA SER A 153 13.08 -19.62 0.95
C SER A 153 12.21 -20.62 1.71
N TYR A 154 11.02 -20.22 2.19
CA TYR A 154 10.10 -21.13 2.88
C TYR A 154 9.33 -22.06 1.95
N ARG A 155 8.90 -21.60 0.77
CA ARG A 155 8.04 -22.40 -0.14
C ARG A 155 8.27 -22.21 -1.65
N ASP A 156 9.35 -21.54 -2.05
CA ASP A 156 9.66 -21.24 -3.46
C ASP A 156 8.43 -20.74 -4.26
N ASN A 157 7.68 -19.84 -3.64
CA ASN A 157 6.39 -19.35 -4.10
C ASN A 157 6.54 -18.55 -5.41
N PRO A 158 5.91 -18.95 -6.54
CA PRO A 158 6.11 -18.31 -7.84
C PRO A 158 5.55 -16.88 -7.90
N GLN A 159 4.55 -16.52 -7.09
CA GLN A 159 4.07 -15.15 -6.97
C GLN A 159 5.13 -14.25 -6.31
N LEU A 160 5.79 -14.73 -5.24
CA LEU A 160 6.85 -13.96 -4.57
C LEU A 160 8.12 -13.84 -5.44
N LEU A 161 8.42 -14.88 -6.23
CA LEU A 161 9.46 -14.82 -7.26
C LEU A 161 9.12 -13.80 -8.33
N HIS A 162 7.87 -13.74 -8.80
CA HIS A 162 7.43 -12.75 -9.78
C HIS A 162 7.57 -11.33 -9.22
N VAL A 163 7.16 -11.10 -7.96
CA VAL A 163 7.41 -9.83 -7.25
C VAL A 163 8.89 -9.48 -7.26
N MET A 164 9.78 -10.43 -6.94
CA MET A 164 11.23 -10.20 -6.99
C MET A 164 11.71 -9.83 -8.40
N GLY A 165 11.22 -10.52 -9.43
CA GLY A 165 11.48 -10.21 -10.84
C GLY A 165 11.07 -8.78 -11.19
N THR A 166 9.89 -8.34 -10.73
CA THR A 166 9.41 -6.97 -10.98
C THR A 166 10.28 -5.92 -10.31
N ILE A 167 10.83 -6.19 -9.12
CA ILE A 167 11.75 -5.27 -8.43
C ILE A 167 13.08 -5.17 -9.18
N TYR A 168 13.60 -6.29 -9.69
CA TYR A 168 14.80 -6.27 -10.52
C TYR A 168 14.56 -5.58 -11.87
N GLN A 169 13.39 -5.76 -12.49
CA GLN A 169 13.06 -5.12 -13.75
C GLN A 169 12.89 -3.61 -13.60
N ASN A 170 12.28 -3.18 -12.48
CA ASN A 170 11.85 -1.80 -12.31
C ASN A 170 12.74 -0.96 -11.38
N GLY A 171 13.57 -1.61 -10.59
CA GLY A 171 14.26 -0.97 -9.48
C GLY A 171 13.30 -0.65 -8.32
N MET A 172 13.85 -0.04 -7.28
CA MET A 172 13.10 0.53 -6.16
C MET A 172 13.92 1.63 -5.50
N TYR A 173 13.45 2.20 -4.39
CA TYR A 173 14.19 3.25 -3.66
C TYR A 173 15.65 2.84 -3.38
N ASN A 174 16.61 3.62 -3.90
CA ASN A 174 18.05 3.36 -3.84
C ASN A 174 18.45 1.95 -4.34
N PHE A 175 17.78 1.46 -5.37
CA PHE A 175 18.09 0.20 -6.03
C PHE A 175 17.83 0.30 -7.53
N GLU A 176 18.92 0.34 -8.30
CA GLU A 176 18.88 0.41 -9.76
C GLU A 176 18.31 -0.88 -10.37
N PRO A 177 17.55 -0.79 -11.48
CA PRO A 177 17.11 -1.96 -12.22
C PRO A 177 18.27 -2.85 -12.67
N ASP A 178 18.07 -4.16 -12.57
CA ASP A 178 18.89 -5.19 -13.20
C ASP A 178 18.00 -6.05 -14.09
N ILE A 179 17.85 -5.62 -15.35
CA ILE A 179 16.97 -6.27 -16.34
C ILE A 179 17.42 -7.71 -16.62
N LYS A 180 18.72 -8.01 -16.49
CA LYS A 180 19.24 -9.36 -16.71
C LYS A 180 18.81 -10.30 -15.59
N GLU A 181 18.92 -9.85 -14.35
CA GLU A 181 18.47 -10.64 -13.21
C GLU A 181 16.95 -10.83 -13.24
N ALA A 182 16.18 -9.82 -13.62
CA ALA A 182 14.74 -9.95 -13.84
C ALA A 182 14.42 -11.02 -14.90
N SER A 183 15.11 -10.98 -16.04
CA SER A 183 14.97 -11.96 -17.12
C SER A 183 15.24 -13.39 -16.64
N ASN A 184 16.29 -13.58 -15.84
CA ASN A 184 16.63 -14.87 -15.25
C ASN A 184 15.51 -15.39 -14.32
N ILE A 185 14.96 -14.50 -13.48
CA ILE A 185 13.88 -14.85 -12.54
C ILE A 185 12.61 -15.25 -13.30
N TYR A 186 12.19 -14.47 -14.30
CA TYR A 186 10.99 -14.79 -15.08
C TYR A 186 11.14 -16.10 -15.86
N LYS A 187 12.31 -16.32 -16.47
CA LYS A 187 12.64 -17.59 -17.12
C LYS A 187 12.58 -18.77 -16.14
N TYR A 188 13.07 -18.57 -14.91
CA TYR A 188 13.00 -19.60 -13.86
C TYR A 188 11.55 -19.94 -13.50
N ILE A 189 10.70 -18.93 -13.30
CA ILE A 189 9.27 -19.14 -12.99
C ILE A 189 8.59 -19.93 -14.10
N TYR A 190 8.75 -19.48 -15.35
CA TYR A 190 8.17 -20.14 -16.52
C TYR A 190 8.60 -21.61 -16.66
N ASN A 191 9.89 -21.90 -16.45
CA ASN A 191 10.41 -23.26 -16.59
C ASN A 191 10.03 -24.19 -15.43
N LYS A 192 9.98 -23.67 -14.19
CA LYS A 192 9.76 -24.48 -13.00
C LYS A 192 8.27 -24.66 -12.67
N PHE A 193 7.43 -23.68 -13.00
CA PHE A 193 6.01 -23.68 -12.67
C PHE A 193 5.11 -23.54 -13.92
N PRO A 194 5.33 -24.31 -15.00
CA PRO A 194 4.74 -24.08 -16.32
C PRO A 194 3.21 -24.15 -16.38
N TYR A 195 2.56 -24.74 -15.38
CA TYR A 195 1.10 -24.91 -15.31
C TYR A 195 0.41 -23.95 -14.34
N THR A 196 1.07 -22.83 -14.01
CA THR A 196 0.51 -21.79 -13.14
C THR A 196 0.11 -20.57 -13.96
N GLU A 197 -0.96 -19.88 -13.57
CA GLU A 197 -1.39 -18.62 -14.22
C GLU A 197 -0.24 -17.60 -14.26
N ILE A 198 0.55 -17.54 -13.18
CA ILE A 198 1.70 -16.66 -13.06
C ILE A 198 2.82 -16.98 -14.06
N ALA A 199 2.88 -18.20 -14.61
CA ALA A 199 3.89 -18.56 -15.61
C ALA A 199 3.62 -17.91 -16.98
N LEU A 200 2.36 -17.65 -17.34
CA LEU A 200 2.02 -16.89 -18.54
C LEU A 200 2.49 -15.43 -18.40
N ASN A 201 2.16 -14.79 -17.27
CA ASN A 201 2.64 -13.44 -16.96
C ASN A 201 4.17 -13.37 -16.95
N ALA A 202 4.83 -14.34 -16.31
CA ALA A 202 6.28 -14.43 -16.29
C ALA A 202 6.87 -14.64 -17.69
N TYR A 203 6.20 -15.39 -18.58
CA TYR A 203 6.66 -15.55 -19.96
C TYR A 203 6.59 -14.21 -20.74
N ASP A 204 5.48 -13.49 -20.63
CA ASP A 204 5.32 -12.18 -21.26
C ASP A 204 6.35 -11.16 -20.75
N ASP A 205 6.55 -11.13 -19.42
CA ASP A 205 7.57 -10.29 -18.81
C ASP A 205 8.98 -10.71 -19.22
N TYR A 206 9.25 -12.02 -19.34
CA TYR A 206 10.52 -12.52 -19.89
C TYR A 206 10.76 -12.02 -21.30
N GLN A 207 9.78 -12.14 -22.22
CA GLN A 207 9.90 -11.60 -23.57
C GLN A 207 10.12 -10.08 -23.57
N SER A 208 9.41 -9.35 -22.70
CA SER A 208 9.61 -7.91 -22.52
C SER A 208 11.04 -7.57 -22.07
N THR A 209 11.61 -8.32 -21.12
CA THR A 209 12.99 -8.10 -20.67
C THR A 209 14.02 -8.40 -21.75
N LEU A 210 13.81 -9.44 -22.58
CA LEU A 210 14.69 -9.72 -23.72
C LEU A 210 14.70 -8.59 -24.74
N ASN A 211 13.51 -8.11 -25.11
CA ASN A 211 13.37 -6.96 -26.01
C ASN A 211 14.08 -5.71 -25.47
N GLU A 212 14.00 -5.47 -24.15
CA GLU A 212 14.67 -4.34 -23.51
C GLU A 212 16.19 -4.50 -23.48
N ILE A 213 16.69 -5.72 -23.21
CA ILE A 213 18.12 -6.06 -23.29
C ILE A 213 18.64 -5.82 -24.71
N ASP A 214 17.90 -6.24 -25.72
CA ASP A 214 18.27 -6.04 -27.12
C ASP A 214 18.33 -4.55 -27.48
N LYS A 215 17.35 -3.76 -27.06
CA LYS A 215 17.41 -2.29 -27.21
C LYS A 215 18.64 -1.70 -26.54
N ILE A 216 18.92 -2.05 -25.28
CA ILE A 216 20.11 -1.58 -24.55
C ILE A 216 21.38 -1.91 -25.35
N ASN A 217 21.48 -3.13 -25.87
CA ASN A 217 22.62 -3.56 -26.68
C ASN A 217 22.72 -2.80 -28.00
N THR A 218 21.60 -2.59 -28.71
CA THR A 218 21.56 -1.81 -29.96
C THR A 218 21.98 -0.36 -29.72
N TYR A 219 21.46 0.30 -28.69
CA TYR A 219 21.85 1.68 -28.37
C TYR A 219 23.32 1.78 -27.99
N LYS A 220 23.81 0.82 -27.20
CA LYS A 220 25.23 0.71 -26.87
C LYS A 220 26.09 0.52 -28.12
N TRP A 221 25.65 -0.33 -29.06
CA TRP A 221 26.32 -0.54 -30.33
C TRP A 221 26.34 0.72 -31.20
N LEU A 222 25.23 1.46 -31.24
CA LEU A 222 25.11 2.75 -31.95
C LEU A 222 25.87 3.91 -31.25
N ASN A 223 26.46 3.67 -30.07
CA ASN A 223 27.07 4.68 -29.21
C ASN A 223 26.10 5.85 -28.87
N ILE A 224 24.81 5.54 -28.73
CA ILE A 224 23.77 6.48 -28.34
C ILE A 224 23.45 6.27 -26.87
N GLN A 225 23.24 7.36 -26.13
CA GLN A 225 22.78 7.28 -24.74
C GLN A 225 21.39 6.63 -24.68
N TYR A 226 21.30 5.45 -24.07
CA TYR A 226 20.02 4.82 -23.77
C TYR A 226 19.46 5.37 -22.46
N THR A 227 18.26 5.93 -22.53
CA THR A 227 17.42 6.17 -21.36
C THR A 227 16.36 5.09 -21.32
N PRO A 228 16.43 4.13 -20.36
CA PRO A 228 15.39 3.14 -20.17
C PRO A 228 14.01 3.80 -20.01
N LYS A 229 12.95 3.04 -20.32
CA LYS A 229 11.58 3.47 -20.06
C LYS A 229 11.48 3.92 -18.58
N ASN A 230 11.04 5.16 -18.36
CA ASN A 230 11.01 5.78 -17.04
C ASN A 230 10.41 4.83 -15.99
N ASN A 231 11.23 4.39 -15.04
CA ASN A 231 10.70 4.04 -13.74
C ASN A 231 10.70 5.29 -12.88
N ASN A 232 9.51 5.73 -12.49
CA ASN A 232 9.34 6.93 -11.67
C ASN A 232 9.95 6.77 -10.26
N HIS A 233 10.48 5.60 -9.90
CA HIS A 233 11.35 5.43 -8.73
C HIS A 233 12.76 6.05 -8.91
N HIS A 234 13.23 6.22 -10.15
CA HIS A 234 14.63 6.57 -10.49
C HIS A 234 14.93 8.07 -10.67
N ASP A 235 13.93 8.95 -10.64
CA ASP A 235 14.14 10.36 -11.01
C ASP A 235 14.90 11.21 -9.97
N LYS A 236 15.39 10.62 -8.87
CA LYS A 236 16.19 11.32 -7.86
C LYS A 236 17.71 11.22 -8.02
N ILE A 237 18.25 10.45 -8.97
CA ILE A 237 19.72 10.28 -9.08
C ILE A 237 20.34 11.03 -10.27
N LYS A 238 19.66 11.19 -11.42
CA LYS A 238 20.28 11.82 -12.61
C LYS A 238 20.34 13.35 -12.62
N LYS A 239 19.51 14.05 -11.84
CA LYS A 239 19.49 15.54 -11.81
C LYS A 239 20.53 16.19 -10.88
N PHE A 240 21.23 15.43 -10.04
CA PHE A 240 22.31 15.96 -9.19
C PHE A 240 23.73 15.69 -9.71
N LEU A 241 23.91 14.71 -10.62
CA LEU A 241 25.23 14.32 -11.15
C LEU A 241 25.67 15.10 -12.40
N THR A 242 24.75 15.80 -13.08
CA THR A 242 25.08 16.58 -14.28
C THR A 242 25.52 18.02 -13.98
N THR A 243 25.27 18.53 -12.76
CA THR A 243 25.69 19.88 -12.34
C THR A 243 27.02 19.88 -11.56
N THR A 244 27.40 18.77 -10.94
CA THR A 244 28.66 18.67 -10.15
C THR A 244 29.84 18.08 -10.92
N ASN A 245 29.63 17.36 -12.02
CA ASN A 245 30.73 16.76 -12.81
C ASN A 245 31.51 17.76 -13.71
N LYS A 246 31.26 19.07 -13.57
CA LYS A 246 32.16 20.10 -14.12
C LYS A 246 33.25 20.56 -13.15
N ILE A 247 33.26 20.09 -11.91
CA ILE A 247 34.28 20.46 -10.92
C ILE A 247 34.72 19.18 -10.18
N ASN A 248 35.98 18.81 -10.41
CA ASN A 248 36.74 17.68 -9.84
C ASN A 248 36.83 16.42 -10.72
N SER A 249 37.61 16.58 -11.78
CA SER A 249 38.50 15.55 -12.30
C SER A 249 39.36 14.93 -11.19
N GLY A 250 39.26 13.61 -11.02
CA GLY A 250 40.35 12.80 -10.47
C GLY A 250 40.17 12.24 -9.06
N ILE A 251 39.19 11.35 -8.84
CA ILE A 251 39.30 10.31 -7.80
C ILE A 251 38.73 9.01 -8.35
N LYS A 252 39.59 8.01 -8.62
CA LYS A 252 39.18 6.62 -8.87
C LYS A 252 38.79 6.00 -7.53
N ILE A 253 37.50 5.74 -7.33
CA ILE A 253 37.02 4.91 -6.21
C ILE A 253 36.81 3.50 -6.76
N ASN A 254 37.66 2.56 -6.35
CA ASN A 254 37.45 1.13 -6.54
C ASN A 254 36.29 0.68 -5.64
N SER A 255 35.09 0.54 -6.20
CA SER A 255 33.98 -0.13 -5.52
C SER A 255 34.09 -1.65 -5.73
N GLY A 256 34.73 -2.34 -4.79
CA GLY A 256 34.68 -3.79 -4.67
C GLY A 256 33.28 -4.24 -4.25
N ILE A 257 32.39 -4.41 -5.23
CA ILE A 257 31.13 -5.13 -5.07
C ILE A 257 31.41 -6.56 -5.51
N ASN A 258 31.39 -7.50 -4.56
CA ASN A 258 31.43 -8.92 -4.85
C ASN A 258 30.24 -9.25 -5.76
N LYS A 259 30.52 -9.55 -7.03
CA LYS A 259 29.56 -10.19 -7.95
C LYS A 259 29.09 -11.49 -7.31
N ILE A 260 27.81 -11.57 -6.98
CA ILE A 260 27.19 -12.83 -6.53
C ILE A 260 27.02 -13.70 -7.77
N ASN A 261 27.68 -14.86 -7.78
CA ASN A 261 27.51 -15.87 -8.81
C ASN A 261 26.27 -16.71 -8.49
N VAL A 262 25.26 -16.60 -9.35
CA VAL A 262 23.94 -17.24 -9.21
C VAL A 262 24.04 -18.77 -9.25
N ASP A 263 25.14 -19.32 -9.78
CA ASP A 263 25.39 -20.78 -9.86
C ASP A 263 25.57 -21.44 -8.48
N ASN A 264 26.03 -20.70 -7.46
CA ASN A 264 26.37 -21.27 -6.15
C ASN A 264 25.16 -21.54 -5.25
N PHE A 265 23.94 -21.11 -5.62
CA PHE A 265 22.72 -21.47 -4.90
C PHE A 265 22.14 -22.84 -5.31
N TYR A 266 22.58 -23.42 -6.43
CA TYR A 266 21.90 -24.57 -7.07
C TYR A 266 22.60 -25.94 -6.91
N ARG A 267 23.60 -26.06 -6.04
CA ARG A 267 24.22 -27.36 -5.72
C ARG A 267 24.40 -27.56 -4.22
N ALA A 268 23.30 -27.87 -3.54
CA ALA A 268 23.34 -28.66 -2.32
C ALA A 268 22.11 -29.57 -2.29
N ASN A 269 22.38 -30.87 -2.13
CA ASN A 269 21.46 -32.00 -2.02
C ASN A 269 20.94 -32.61 -3.33
N VAL A 270 21.88 -33.18 -4.09
CA VAL A 270 21.63 -34.44 -4.81
C VAL A 270 22.54 -35.49 -4.17
N ASN A 271 21.93 -36.60 -3.74
CA ASN A 271 22.50 -37.84 -3.17
C ASN A 271 22.67 -37.93 -1.64
N GLU A 272 21.58 -38.31 -0.95
CA GLU A 272 21.61 -39.53 -0.15
C GLU A 272 20.38 -40.38 -0.49
N ASN A 273 20.64 -41.62 -0.89
CA ASN A 273 19.65 -42.66 -1.16
C ASN A 273 18.84 -42.96 0.10
N VAL A 274 17.52 -42.76 0.04
CA VAL A 274 16.58 -43.55 0.85
C VAL A 274 15.48 -44.06 -0.06
N ASN A 275 15.60 -45.32 -0.43
CA ASN A 275 14.53 -46.13 -0.99
C ASN A 275 13.38 -46.19 0.03
N GLY A 276 12.22 -45.66 -0.34
CA GLY A 276 11.01 -45.69 0.48
C GLY A 276 9.78 -45.61 -0.40
N ASN A 277 9.38 -46.76 -0.94
CA ASN A 277 8.16 -46.94 -1.70
C ASN A 277 6.96 -46.70 -0.75
N VAL A 278 6.16 -45.66 -0.99
CA VAL A 278 4.84 -45.50 -0.36
C VAL A 278 3.83 -45.12 -1.43
N ASN A 279 3.10 -46.14 -1.88
CA ASN A 279 1.80 -46.01 -2.54
C ASN A 279 0.83 -45.33 -1.57
N GLY A 280 0.21 -44.24 -1.99
CA GLY A 280 -0.81 -43.55 -1.22
C GLY A 280 -1.70 -42.72 -2.13
N ASN A 281 -2.73 -43.37 -2.68
CA ASN A 281 -3.89 -42.72 -3.28
C ASN A 281 -4.53 -41.78 -2.23
N GLY A 282 -4.55 -40.49 -2.51
CA GLY A 282 -5.25 -39.50 -1.70
C GLY A 282 -5.65 -38.32 -2.58
N ASN A 283 -6.93 -38.24 -2.90
CA ASN A 283 -7.56 -37.10 -3.55
C ASN A 283 -7.38 -35.85 -2.67
N GLY A 284 -6.33 -35.08 -2.93
CA GLY A 284 -6.14 -33.74 -2.38
C GLY A 284 -6.92 -32.75 -3.21
N VAL A 285 -8.00 -32.21 -2.65
CA VAL A 285 -8.72 -31.06 -3.19
C VAL A 285 -7.75 -29.89 -3.30
N ASN A 286 -7.39 -29.51 -4.53
CA ASN A 286 -6.67 -28.27 -4.82
C ASN A 286 -7.61 -27.11 -4.53
N VAL A 287 -7.53 -26.52 -3.34
CA VAL A 287 -8.06 -25.18 -3.10
C VAL A 287 -6.89 -24.20 -3.35
N PRO A 288 -6.95 -23.36 -4.40
CA PRO A 288 -5.98 -22.29 -4.56
C PRO A 288 -6.14 -21.34 -3.36
N LEU A 289 -5.11 -21.24 -2.53
CA LEU A 289 -5.06 -20.25 -1.45
C LEU A 289 -4.84 -18.88 -2.10
N THR A 290 -5.90 -18.22 -2.54
CA THR A 290 -5.89 -16.81 -2.93
C THR A 290 -5.66 -15.98 -1.67
N LEU A 291 -4.39 -15.75 -1.32
CA LEU A 291 -4.05 -14.78 -0.29
C LEU A 291 -4.44 -13.39 -0.82
N PRO A 292 -5.28 -12.62 -0.11
CA PRO A 292 -5.51 -11.23 -0.43
C PRO A 292 -4.17 -10.51 -0.30
N ILE A 293 -3.64 -10.03 -1.42
CA ILE A 293 -2.45 -9.19 -1.45
C ILE A 293 -2.88 -7.82 -0.93
N ASP A 294 -2.89 -7.66 0.39
CA ASP A 294 -3.01 -6.35 1.05
C ASP A 294 -1.66 -5.61 0.92
N ASP A 295 -1.36 -5.15 -0.30
CA ASP A 295 -0.18 -4.32 -0.61
C ASP A 295 -0.32 -2.95 0.07
N LEU A 296 0.31 -2.83 1.23
CA LEU A 296 0.22 -1.69 2.16
C LEU A 296 0.67 -0.33 1.57
N ARG A 297 1.20 -0.25 0.33
CA ARG A 297 1.42 1.03 -0.40
C ARG A 297 0.70 1.13 -1.74
N ARG A 298 0.29 0.03 -2.38
CA ARG A 298 -0.65 0.15 -3.52
C ARG A 298 -1.99 0.75 -3.08
N ASN A 299 -2.28 0.67 -1.79
CA ASN A 299 -3.47 1.25 -1.18
C ASN A 299 -3.27 2.67 -0.61
N ASP A 300 -2.23 3.39 -1.02
CA ASP A 300 -2.07 4.82 -0.69
C ASP A 300 -2.91 5.70 -1.63
N MET A 301 -3.68 6.62 -1.02
CA MET A 301 -4.56 7.55 -1.72
C MET A 301 -3.78 8.55 -2.59
N HIS A 302 -2.51 8.80 -2.26
CA HIS A 302 -1.61 9.72 -2.97
C HIS A 302 -0.46 8.98 -3.68
N ASN A 303 -0.71 7.74 -4.08
CA ASN A 303 0.29 6.97 -4.79
C ASN A 303 0.45 7.52 -6.22
N THR A 304 1.47 8.34 -6.43
CA THR A 304 1.81 8.93 -7.75
C THR A 304 2.14 7.90 -8.84
N HIS A 305 2.27 6.62 -8.49
CA HIS A 305 2.45 5.51 -9.43
C HIS A 305 1.12 4.87 -9.86
N ASN A 306 0.02 5.19 -9.17
CA ASN A 306 -1.32 4.81 -9.56
C ASN A 306 -1.80 5.76 -10.65
N SER A 307 -1.72 5.31 -11.91
CA SER A 307 -2.15 6.11 -13.07
C SER A 307 -3.59 6.62 -12.96
N GLN A 308 -4.43 5.92 -12.18
CA GLN A 308 -5.80 6.30 -11.88
C GLN A 308 -5.90 7.50 -10.94
N VAL A 309 -5.00 7.61 -9.97
CA VAL A 309 -4.93 8.78 -9.08
C VAL A 309 -4.50 10.00 -9.90
N VAL A 310 -3.47 9.86 -10.73
CA VAL A 310 -2.98 10.95 -11.60
C VAL A 310 -4.06 11.42 -12.59
N SER A 311 -4.81 10.50 -13.21
CA SER A 311 -5.86 10.84 -14.16
C SER A 311 -7.07 11.52 -13.50
N THR A 312 -7.52 11.00 -12.34
CA THR A 312 -8.65 11.59 -11.59
C THR A 312 -8.31 12.99 -11.07
N VAL A 313 -7.07 13.21 -10.65
CA VAL A 313 -6.57 14.53 -10.24
C VAL A 313 -6.55 15.50 -11.41
N ALA A 314 -6.06 15.08 -12.59
CA ALA A 314 -6.08 15.93 -13.78
C ALA A 314 -7.51 16.30 -14.22
N ASN A 315 -8.43 15.33 -14.20
CA ASN A 315 -9.85 15.57 -14.50
C ASN A 315 -10.51 16.51 -13.48
N SER A 316 -10.20 16.35 -12.19
CA SER A 316 -10.72 17.21 -11.12
C SER A 316 -10.24 18.66 -11.31
N ILE A 317 -8.95 18.86 -11.62
CA ILE A 317 -8.41 20.20 -11.93
C ILE A 317 -9.12 20.83 -13.12
N LYS A 318 -9.42 20.05 -14.17
CA LYS A 318 -10.15 20.55 -15.33
C LYS A 318 -11.55 21.03 -14.95
N LYS A 319 -12.31 20.23 -14.18
CA LYS A 319 -13.66 20.59 -13.70
C LYS A 319 -13.61 21.84 -12.81
N ILE A 320 -12.71 21.86 -11.82
CA ILE A 320 -12.54 23.02 -10.92
C ILE A 320 -12.20 24.28 -11.73
N LYS A 321 -11.36 24.16 -12.76
CA LYS A 321 -10.97 25.30 -13.61
C LYS A 321 -12.14 25.88 -14.40
N GLU A 322 -13.09 25.04 -14.81
CA GLU A 322 -14.31 25.47 -15.51
C GLU A 322 -15.31 26.14 -14.55
N ASP A 323 -15.37 25.67 -13.30
CA ASP A 323 -16.40 26.07 -12.32
C ASP A 323 -15.93 27.10 -11.28
N THR A 324 -14.67 27.55 -11.30
CA THR A 324 -14.11 28.43 -10.26
C THR A 324 -13.79 29.81 -10.80
N ASP A 325 -14.47 30.82 -10.25
CA ASP A 325 -14.11 32.21 -10.44
C ASP A 325 -12.87 32.58 -9.61
N ILE A 326 -11.88 33.20 -10.25
CA ILE A 326 -10.67 33.70 -9.59
C ILE A 326 -10.89 35.14 -9.13
N PHE A 327 -11.03 35.33 -7.82
CA PHE A 327 -11.19 36.65 -7.18
C PHE A 327 -10.02 37.01 -6.26
N ILE A 328 -9.25 36.03 -5.81
CA ILE A 328 -7.99 36.21 -5.09
C ILE A 328 -6.83 36.06 -6.09
N PRO A 329 -6.02 37.10 -6.32
CA PRO A 329 -4.86 37.00 -7.18
C PRO A 329 -3.78 36.12 -6.54
N LEU A 330 -2.95 35.47 -7.36
CA LEU A 330 -1.90 34.55 -6.92
C LEU A 330 -0.98 35.11 -5.81
N SER A 331 -0.60 36.39 -5.91
CA SER A 331 0.23 37.06 -4.91
C SER A 331 -0.44 37.11 -3.53
N HIS A 332 -1.75 37.36 -3.48
CA HIS A 332 -2.52 37.38 -2.24
C HIS A 332 -2.80 35.96 -1.74
N THR A 333 -3.06 35.00 -2.64
CA THR A 333 -3.23 33.59 -2.27
C THR A 333 -2.05 33.08 -1.44
N VAL A 334 -0.83 33.29 -1.92
CA VAL A 334 0.37 32.85 -1.21
C VAL A 334 0.50 33.54 0.16
N GLN A 335 0.21 34.84 0.23
CA GLN A 335 0.24 35.60 1.49
C GLN A 335 -0.80 35.10 2.49
N ASP A 336 -2.02 34.81 2.04
CA ASP A 336 -3.11 34.33 2.89
C ASP A 336 -2.84 32.92 3.39
N ILE A 337 -2.33 32.03 2.55
CA ILE A 337 -1.90 30.69 2.98
C ILE A 337 -0.76 30.79 3.99
N ARG A 338 0.21 31.68 3.75
CA ARG A 338 1.32 31.89 4.70
C ARG A 338 0.80 32.43 6.03
N ARG A 339 -0.19 33.33 6.03
CA ARG A 339 -0.87 33.80 7.25
C ARG A 339 -1.57 32.65 7.98
N LEU A 340 -2.34 31.83 7.27
CA LEU A 340 -2.99 30.63 7.82
C LEU A 340 -1.98 29.71 8.51
N ILE A 341 -0.81 29.47 7.91
CA ILE A 341 0.23 28.62 8.50
C ILE A 341 0.84 29.28 9.75
N LEU A 342 1.10 30.60 9.70
CA LEU A 342 1.72 31.33 10.81
C LEU A 342 0.81 31.48 12.03
N GLU A 343 -0.51 31.46 11.84
CA GLU A 343 -1.50 31.41 12.93
C GLU A 343 -1.44 30.09 13.72
N LYS A 344 -0.86 29.03 13.15
CA LYS A 344 -0.71 27.74 13.85
C LYS A 344 0.44 27.78 14.87
N PRO A 345 0.34 27.00 15.95
CA PRO A 345 1.41 26.89 16.94
C PRO A 345 2.75 26.47 16.33
N SER A 346 3.84 26.99 16.91
CA SER A 346 5.19 26.61 16.51
C SER A 346 5.41 25.12 16.71
N SER A 347 5.61 24.41 15.61
CA SER A 347 5.72 22.95 15.57
C SER A 347 6.45 22.50 14.31
N ASP A 348 6.90 21.25 14.27
CA ASP A 348 7.48 20.66 13.07
C ASP A 348 6.48 20.68 11.90
N ARG A 349 5.20 20.39 12.19
CA ARG A 349 4.12 20.43 11.19
C ARG A 349 4.02 21.81 10.53
N ARG A 350 4.03 22.88 11.33
CA ARG A 350 4.02 24.26 10.82
C ARG A 350 5.23 24.53 9.93
N ASN A 351 6.42 24.15 10.39
CA ASN A 351 7.65 24.37 9.65
C ASN A 351 7.66 23.61 8.31
N ASP A 352 7.11 22.40 8.29
CA ASP A 352 7.03 21.58 7.08
C ASP A 352 5.98 22.09 6.10
N ALA A 353 4.83 22.56 6.57
CA ALA A 353 3.86 23.25 5.71
C ALA A 353 4.48 24.50 5.03
N CYS A 354 5.27 25.31 5.76
CA CYS A 354 6.00 26.43 5.18
C CYS A 354 7.00 25.98 4.09
N LYS A 355 7.78 24.93 4.35
CA LYS A 355 8.74 24.40 3.35
C LYS A 355 8.04 23.90 2.08
N SER A 356 6.86 23.32 2.23
CA SER A 356 6.07 22.84 1.09
C SER A 356 5.54 23.99 0.26
N LEU A 357 5.02 25.04 0.90
CA LEU A 357 4.60 26.27 0.22
C LEU A 357 5.77 26.90 -0.55
N ASP A 358 6.94 27.04 0.10
CA ASP A 358 8.16 27.54 -0.55
C ASP A 358 8.60 26.67 -1.74
N SER A 359 8.38 25.35 -1.67
CA SER A 359 8.71 24.42 -2.75
C SER A 359 7.79 24.61 -3.96
N ILE A 360 6.50 24.81 -3.70
CA ILE A 360 5.49 25.09 -4.73
C ILE A 360 5.78 26.43 -5.41
N GLU A 361 6.08 27.48 -4.64
CA GLU A 361 6.42 28.81 -5.17
C GLU A 361 7.65 28.78 -6.08
N ARG A 362 8.68 28.00 -5.71
CA ARG A 362 9.92 27.88 -6.48
C ARG A 362 9.78 27.07 -7.76
N ASN A 363 8.77 26.20 -7.87
CA ASN A 363 8.59 25.42 -9.10
C ASN A 363 7.91 26.26 -10.19
N ILE A 364 8.72 26.71 -11.13
CA ILE A 364 8.28 27.51 -12.28
C ILE A 364 7.86 26.68 -13.49
N LEU A 365 8.11 25.36 -13.48
CA LEU A 365 7.83 24.50 -14.62
C LEU A 365 6.40 23.95 -14.56
N PRO A 366 5.67 23.95 -15.70
CA PRO A 366 4.37 23.33 -15.76
C PRO A 366 4.48 21.81 -15.64
N LEU A 367 3.51 21.20 -14.97
CA LEU A 367 3.38 19.75 -14.88
C LEU A 367 2.77 19.20 -16.16
N SER A 368 3.37 18.16 -16.73
CA SER A 368 2.95 17.58 -18.02
C SER A 368 1.52 17.04 -18.01
N SER A 369 1.03 16.56 -16.86
CA SER A 369 -0.31 15.98 -16.72
C SER A 369 -1.44 16.99 -16.84
N VAL A 370 -1.21 18.25 -16.45
CA VAL A 370 -2.24 19.30 -16.38
C VAL A 370 -1.87 20.58 -17.12
N ASN A 371 -0.64 20.67 -17.62
CA ASN A 371 -0.07 21.85 -18.28
C ASN A 371 -0.24 23.15 -17.47
N MET A 372 -0.07 23.06 -16.16
CA MET A 372 -0.14 24.18 -15.20
C MET A 372 1.04 24.11 -14.24
N LYS A 373 1.50 25.28 -13.78
CA LYS A 373 2.48 25.36 -12.67
C LYS A 373 1.80 24.99 -11.36
N GLU A 374 2.58 24.49 -10.40
CA GLU A 374 2.04 24.17 -9.07
C GLU A 374 1.43 25.40 -8.39
N SER A 375 2.02 26.59 -8.56
CA SER A 375 1.50 27.85 -8.01
C SER A 375 0.16 28.28 -8.64
N GLU A 376 -0.07 27.97 -9.92
CA GLU A 376 -1.35 28.26 -10.58
C GLU A 376 -2.46 27.34 -10.06
N VAL A 377 -2.14 26.07 -9.83
CA VAL A 377 -3.08 25.12 -9.22
C VAL A 377 -3.34 25.50 -7.76
N LEU A 378 -2.31 25.89 -7.01
CA LEU A 378 -2.45 26.43 -5.66
C LEU A 378 -3.46 27.59 -5.63
N ASN A 379 -3.36 28.53 -6.58
CA ASN A 379 -4.28 29.65 -6.71
C ASN A 379 -5.71 29.21 -7.00
N LEU A 380 -5.89 28.29 -7.93
CA LEU A 380 -7.19 27.74 -8.29
C LEU A 380 -7.86 27.07 -7.09
N ILE A 381 -7.15 26.18 -6.41
CA ILE A 381 -7.66 25.46 -5.24
C ILE A 381 -7.98 26.44 -4.11
N TRP A 382 -7.12 27.42 -3.83
CA TRP A 382 -7.38 28.40 -2.79
C TRP A 382 -8.62 29.26 -3.06
N ASN A 383 -8.82 29.69 -4.32
CA ASN A 383 -10.05 30.40 -4.70
C ASN A 383 -11.28 29.50 -4.53
N ARG A 384 -11.19 28.22 -4.91
CA ARG A 384 -12.27 27.26 -4.74
C ARG A 384 -12.61 27.00 -3.27
N ILE A 385 -11.62 26.90 -2.38
CA ILE A 385 -11.83 26.78 -0.92
C ILE A 385 -12.61 27.99 -0.38
N ASN A 386 -12.31 29.20 -0.87
CA ASN A 386 -12.97 30.43 -0.44
C ASN A 386 -14.24 30.76 -1.25
N ALA A 387 -14.70 29.87 -2.12
CA ALA A 387 -15.90 30.08 -2.90
C ALA A 387 -17.17 30.00 -2.02
N PRO A 388 -18.27 30.70 -2.39
CA PRO A 388 -19.50 30.70 -1.61
C PRO A 388 -20.09 29.31 -1.34
N SER A 389 -19.87 28.34 -2.24
CA SER A 389 -20.30 26.95 -2.10
C SER A 389 -19.74 26.28 -0.83
N HIS A 390 -18.57 26.70 -0.37
CA HIS A 390 -17.86 26.08 0.76
C HIS A 390 -17.90 26.91 2.05
N ASN A 391 -18.62 28.03 2.10
CA ASN A 391 -18.63 28.94 3.25
C ASN A 391 -18.89 28.26 4.60
N LYS A 392 -19.72 27.20 4.65
CA LYS A 392 -20.03 26.48 5.88
C LYS A 392 -18.88 25.57 6.38
N GLN A 393 -18.03 25.12 5.48
CA GLN A 393 -16.96 24.12 5.74
C GLN A 393 -15.56 24.69 5.47
N CYS A 394 -15.46 25.98 5.14
CA CYS A 394 -14.23 26.64 4.70
C CYS A 394 -13.08 26.46 5.70
N ASP A 395 -13.35 26.58 6.99
CA ASP A 395 -12.33 26.42 8.04
C ASP A 395 -11.84 24.97 8.16
N ASP A 396 -12.74 23.99 8.03
CA ASP A 396 -12.39 22.57 8.04
C ASP A 396 -11.50 22.22 6.83
N ILE A 397 -11.88 22.73 5.65
CA ILE A 397 -11.11 22.54 4.41
C ILE A 397 -9.74 23.21 4.52
N LYS A 398 -9.64 24.41 5.11
CA LYS A 398 -8.35 25.09 5.37
C LYS A 398 -7.47 24.31 6.33
N GLU A 399 -8.04 23.67 7.35
CA GLU A 399 -7.29 22.79 8.25
C GLU A 399 -6.79 21.54 7.53
N ILE A 400 -7.62 20.90 6.69
CA ILE A 400 -7.20 19.78 5.84
C ILE A 400 -6.07 20.22 4.90
N PHE A 401 -6.24 21.35 4.22
CA PHE A 401 -5.24 21.93 3.33
C PHE A 401 -3.91 22.19 4.03
N TYR A 402 -3.94 22.74 5.25
CA TYR A 402 -2.73 22.90 6.08
C TYR A 402 -2.04 21.56 6.37
N ASN A 403 -2.81 20.52 6.71
CA ASN A 403 -2.26 19.19 6.97
C ASN A 403 -1.67 18.56 5.69
N GLN A 404 -2.33 18.73 4.54
CA GLN A 404 -1.82 18.27 3.24
C GLN A 404 -0.51 18.95 2.87
N LEU A 405 -0.37 20.26 3.11
CA LEU A 405 0.91 20.97 2.94
C LEU A 405 2.00 20.41 3.85
N ALA A 406 1.70 20.06 5.09
CA ALA A 406 2.69 19.46 5.99
C ALA A 406 3.10 18.04 5.57
N ASP A 407 2.17 17.26 5.03
CA ASP A 407 2.38 15.88 4.55
C ASP A 407 3.09 15.83 3.18
N MET A 408 3.39 16.98 2.56
CA MET A 408 4.31 17.08 1.42
C MET A 408 5.80 17.01 1.83
N GLN A 409 6.11 16.95 3.13
CA GLN A 409 7.47 16.71 3.63
C GLN A 409 7.59 15.31 4.25
N GLU A 410 8.32 14.43 3.57
CA GLU A 410 8.55 13.05 4.00
C GLU A 410 10.04 12.82 4.22
N HIS A 411 10.40 12.34 5.41
CA HIS A 411 11.79 12.01 5.77
C HIS A 411 12.75 13.18 5.60
N GLY A 412 12.26 14.39 5.87
CA GLY A 412 13.02 15.63 5.71
C GLY A 412 13.23 16.07 4.25
N LYS A 413 12.55 15.44 3.28
CA LYS A 413 12.59 15.78 1.87
C LYS A 413 11.19 16.16 1.38
N SER A 414 11.13 17.13 0.46
CA SER A 414 9.88 17.47 -0.23
C SER A 414 9.48 16.33 -1.17
N VAL A 415 8.21 15.96 -1.18
CA VAL A 415 7.65 14.98 -2.14
C VAL A 415 7.77 15.51 -3.57
N CYS A 416 7.58 14.64 -4.56
CA CYS A 416 7.70 15.05 -5.97
C CYS A 416 6.60 16.06 -6.36
N PRO A 417 6.80 16.86 -7.42
CA PRO A 417 5.80 17.83 -7.88
C PRO A 417 4.41 17.22 -8.14
N THR A 418 4.35 16.02 -8.73
CA THR A 418 3.08 15.29 -8.91
C THR A 418 2.40 14.99 -7.58
N GLY A 419 3.15 14.48 -6.59
CA GLY A 419 2.60 14.17 -5.27
C GLY A 419 2.16 15.39 -4.48
N ARG A 420 2.78 16.56 -4.71
CA ARG A 420 2.31 17.84 -4.17
C ARG A 420 1.01 18.28 -4.84
N LEU A 421 0.92 18.18 -6.16
CA LEU A 421 -0.30 18.47 -6.91
C LEU A 421 -1.49 17.64 -6.41
N GLU A 422 -1.29 16.32 -6.25
CA GLU A 422 -2.32 15.41 -5.75
C GLU A 422 -2.81 15.82 -4.36
N ARG A 423 -1.89 16.12 -3.43
CA ARG A 423 -2.23 16.58 -2.06
C ARG A 423 -2.96 17.94 -2.04
N LEU A 424 -2.64 18.85 -2.97
CA LEU A 424 -3.37 20.11 -3.12
C LEU A 424 -4.83 19.86 -3.50
N VAL A 425 -5.06 19.04 -4.52
CA VAL A 425 -6.42 18.71 -5.00
C VAL A 425 -7.18 17.89 -3.95
N ASP A 426 -6.50 16.97 -3.27
CA ASP A 426 -7.10 16.12 -2.23
C ASP A 426 -7.65 16.91 -1.04
N SER A 427 -7.21 18.16 -0.86
CA SER A 427 -7.77 19.03 0.18
C SER A 427 -9.28 19.30 -0.01
N LEU A 428 -9.77 19.19 -1.25
CA LEU A 428 -11.19 19.35 -1.60
C LEU A 428 -11.94 18.00 -1.75
N ASN A 429 -11.22 16.88 -1.70
CA ASN A 429 -11.81 15.56 -1.87
C ASN A 429 -12.86 15.32 -0.77
N THR A 430 -14.05 14.80 -1.13
CA THR A 430 -15.25 14.67 -0.26
C THR A 430 -16.04 15.96 0.00
N PHE A 431 -15.46 17.15 -0.18
CA PHE A 431 -16.15 18.43 0.07
C PHE A 431 -16.66 19.09 -1.20
N ASP A 432 -16.02 18.79 -2.33
CA ASP A 432 -16.32 19.39 -3.62
C ASP A 432 -16.69 18.31 -4.63
N ASP A 433 -17.90 18.36 -5.19
CA ASP A 433 -18.39 17.38 -6.17
C ASP A 433 -17.54 17.35 -7.45
N ALA A 434 -16.81 18.43 -7.74
CA ALA A 434 -15.86 18.48 -8.85
C ALA A 434 -14.60 17.64 -8.60
N VAL A 435 -14.35 17.20 -7.36
CA VAL A 435 -13.15 16.49 -6.94
C VAL A 435 -13.49 15.08 -6.47
N SER A 436 -12.96 14.08 -7.18
CA SER A 436 -13.09 12.68 -6.78
C SER A 436 -11.77 11.96 -7.03
N ILE A 437 -10.92 11.92 -6.00
CA ILE A 437 -9.67 11.16 -6.04
C ILE A 437 -9.95 9.78 -5.47
N LYS A 438 -9.95 8.76 -6.33
CA LYS A 438 -10.17 7.36 -5.94
C LYS A 438 -9.04 6.47 -6.44
N PRO A 439 -8.29 5.82 -5.54
CA PRO A 439 -7.33 4.80 -5.91
C PRO A 439 -8.01 3.58 -6.53
N THR A 440 -7.28 2.91 -7.43
CA THR A 440 -7.72 1.67 -8.08
C THR A 440 -8.30 0.62 -7.11
N TYR A 441 -7.73 0.45 -5.91
CA TYR A 441 -8.22 -0.56 -4.96
C TYR A 441 -9.59 -0.20 -4.38
N ILE A 442 -9.81 1.07 -3.98
CA ILE A 442 -11.12 1.54 -3.49
C ILE A 442 -12.18 1.36 -4.57
N ILE A 443 -11.85 1.70 -5.82
CA ILE A 443 -12.76 1.51 -6.95
C ILE A 443 -13.14 0.02 -7.08
N ASN A 444 -12.17 -0.88 -6.99
CA ASN A 444 -12.44 -2.32 -7.07
C ASN A 444 -13.30 -2.84 -5.91
N GLU A 445 -13.02 -2.42 -4.68
CA GLU A 445 -13.84 -2.75 -3.51
C GLU A 445 -15.27 -2.20 -3.62
N GLU A 446 -15.43 -0.96 -4.06
CA GLU A 446 -16.75 -0.36 -4.30
C GLU A 446 -17.52 -1.12 -5.39
N MET A 447 -16.85 -1.53 -6.47
CA MET A 447 -17.45 -2.35 -7.54
C MET A 447 -17.91 -3.71 -7.01
N MET A 448 -17.05 -4.44 -6.26
CA MET A 448 -17.40 -5.73 -5.68
C MET A 448 -18.59 -5.62 -4.70
N ASN A 449 -18.57 -4.60 -3.83
CA ASN A 449 -19.67 -4.35 -2.90
C ASN A 449 -20.99 -4.03 -3.62
N LYS A 450 -20.93 -3.21 -4.69
CA LYS A 450 -22.10 -2.92 -5.52
C LYS A 450 -22.58 -4.16 -6.26
N ALA A 451 -21.68 -4.98 -6.79
CA ALA A 451 -22.02 -6.23 -7.46
C ALA A 451 -22.73 -7.20 -6.51
N SER A 452 -22.24 -7.36 -5.27
CA SER A 452 -22.92 -8.14 -4.24
C SER A 452 -24.33 -7.61 -3.97
N ASN A 453 -24.49 -6.29 -3.80
CA ASN A 453 -25.81 -5.70 -3.57
C ASN A 453 -26.78 -5.88 -4.75
N ILE A 454 -26.28 -5.84 -6.00
CA ILE A 454 -27.09 -6.08 -7.21
C ILE A 454 -27.53 -7.55 -7.24
N ARG A 455 -26.60 -8.48 -7.00
CA ARG A 455 -26.88 -9.91 -6.90
C ARG A 455 -27.95 -10.20 -5.85
N ASP A 456 -27.79 -9.67 -4.65
CA ASP A 456 -28.71 -9.91 -3.54
C ASP A 456 -30.12 -9.38 -3.89
N LYS A 457 -30.22 -8.21 -4.54
CA LYS A 457 -31.50 -7.67 -5.05
C LYS A 457 -32.15 -8.55 -6.12
N ILE A 458 -31.36 -9.15 -7.01
CA ILE A 458 -31.88 -10.06 -8.04
C ILE A 458 -32.42 -11.33 -7.38
N TYR A 459 -31.70 -11.90 -6.40
CA TYR A 459 -32.20 -13.03 -5.63
C TYR A 459 -33.47 -12.71 -4.85
N ASP A 460 -33.54 -11.54 -4.21
CA ASP A 460 -34.76 -11.07 -3.52
C ASP A 460 -35.94 -10.98 -4.50
N LYS A 461 -35.71 -10.47 -5.72
CA LYS A 461 -36.73 -10.38 -6.77
C LYS A 461 -37.19 -11.76 -7.22
N VAL A 462 -36.28 -12.70 -7.46
CA VAL A 462 -36.63 -14.09 -7.81
C VAL A 462 -37.41 -14.75 -6.67
N GLN A 463 -37.01 -14.53 -5.43
CA GLN A 463 -37.72 -15.05 -4.26
C GLN A 463 -39.16 -14.50 -4.20
N GLN A 464 -39.37 -13.23 -4.52
CA GLN A 464 -40.70 -12.60 -4.54
C GLN A 464 -41.57 -13.10 -5.70
N GLU A 465 -40.99 -13.28 -6.90
CA GLU A 465 -41.73 -13.62 -8.12
C GLU A 465 -41.95 -15.13 -8.30
N GLN A 466 -40.96 -15.95 -7.94
CA GLN A 466 -40.90 -17.39 -8.24
C GLN A 466 -40.85 -18.25 -6.97
N GLY A 467 -40.64 -17.63 -5.81
CA GLY A 467 -40.64 -18.29 -4.51
C GLY A 467 -39.25 -18.72 -4.04
N LYS A 468 -39.14 -18.92 -2.72
CA LYS A 468 -37.88 -19.14 -2.00
C LYS A 468 -37.07 -20.34 -2.51
N ILE A 469 -37.71 -21.47 -2.79
CA ILE A 469 -37.04 -22.70 -3.24
C ILE A 469 -36.31 -22.48 -4.58
N ILE A 470 -36.89 -21.67 -5.47
CA ILE A 470 -36.27 -21.38 -6.78
C ILE A 470 -35.07 -20.44 -6.59
N ALA A 471 -35.21 -19.40 -5.75
CA ALA A 471 -34.09 -18.51 -5.42
C ALA A 471 -32.91 -19.25 -4.79
N GLU A 472 -33.17 -20.19 -3.87
CA GLU A 472 -32.12 -21.02 -3.24
C GLU A 472 -31.38 -21.88 -4.28
N LYS A 473 -32.08 -22.45 -5.26
CA LYS A 473 -31.43 -23.21 -6.36
C LYS A 473 -30.49 -22.35 -7.20
N TYR A 474 -30.86 -21.10 -7.48
CA TYR A 474 -29.97 -20.18 -8.20
C TYR A 474 -28.77 -19.74 -7.37
N GLN A 475 -28.92 -19.62 -6.04
CA GLN A 475 -27.81 -19.32 -5.13
C GLN A 475 -26.83 -20.48 -4.98
N GLU A 476 -27.34 -21.71 -4.99
CA GLU A 476 -26.54 -22.94 -4.90
C GLU A 476 -25.90 -23.37 -6.23
N GLY A 477 -26.25 -22.72 -7.34
CA GLY A 477 -25.76 -23.09 -8.67
C GLY A 477 -26.41 -24.37 -9.23
N THR A 478 -27.59 -24.76 -8.72
CA THR A 478 -28.25 -26.03 -9.04
C THR A 478 -29.50 -25.89 -9.92
N ALA A 479 -29.81 -24.67 -10.37
CA ALA A 479 -30.94 -24.43 -11.26
C ALA A 479 -30.71 -25.03 -12.66
N THR A 480 -31.80 -25.42 -13.33
CA THR A 480 -31.74 -26.02 -14.68
C THR A 480 -31.28 -25.05 -15.76
N ASP A 481 -31.47 -23.76 -15.53
CA ASP A 481 -31.15 -22.63 -16.40
C ASP A 481 -30.07 -21.73 -15.78
N GLN A 482 -29.24 -22.27 -14.89
CA GLN A 482 -28.21 -21.53 -14.14
C GLN A 482 -27.31 -20.70 -15.05
N GLU A 483 -26.80 -21.29 -16.15
CA GLU A 483 -25.90 -20.58 -17.07
C GLU A 483 -26.56 -19.34 -17.69
N GLN A 484 -27.86 -19.40 -18.01
CA GLN A 484 -28.59 -18.25 -18.54
C GLN A 484 -28.82 -17.20 -17.46
N PHE A 485 -29.14 -17.63 -16.23
CA PHE A 485 -29.31 -16.75 -15.09
C PHE A 485 -27.99 -16.01 -14.75
N ASP A 486 -26.88 -16.73 -14.66
CA ASP A 486 -25.56 -16.18 -14.35
C ASP A 486 -25.12 -15.16 -15.41
N ASN A 487 -25.33 -15.47 -16.70
CA ASN A 487 -25.03 -14.53 -17.78
C ASN A 487 -25.87 -13.26 -17.69
N ASN A 488 -27.15 -13.37 -17.33
CA ASN A 488 -28.02 -12.20 -17.13
C ASN A 488 -27.61 -11.39 -15.89
N LEU A 489 -27.27 -12.06 -14.79
CA LEU A 489 -26.77 -11.44 -13.57
C LEU A 489 -25.47 -10.67 -13.82
N LYS A 490 -24.47 -11.32 -14.43
CA LYS A 490 -23.18 -10.70 -14.79
C LYS A 490 -23.39 -9.49 -15.70
N LYS A 491 -24.29 -9.61 -16.68
CA LYS A 491 -24.63 -8.51 -17.59
C LYS A 491 -25.25 -7.33 -16.84
N GLU A 492 -26.23 -7.56 -15.97
CA GLU A 492 -26.87 -6.50 -15.17
C GLU A 492 -25.86 -5.79 -14.25
N ILE A 493 -24.97 -6.56 -13.62
CA ILE A 493 -23.86 -6.02 -12.82
C ILE A 493 -22.95 -5.15 -13.67
N ILE A 494 -22.46 -5.66 -14.80
CA ILE A 494 -21.56 -4.90 -15.68
C ILE A 494 -22.24 -3.64 -16.20
N ASP A 495 -23.47 -3.72 -16.71
CA ASP A 495 -24.17 -2.58 -17.29
C ASP A 495 -24.43 -1.49 -16.23
N THR A 496 -24.80 -1.87 -15.01
CA THR A 496 -24.97 -0.92 -13.89
C THR A 496 -23.65 -0.26 -13.50
N LEU A 497 -22.56 -1.04 -13.40
CA LEU A 497 -21.25 -0.51 -13.05
C LEU A 497 -20.66 0.36 -14.17
N LYS A 498 -20.95 0.10 -15.44
CA LYS A 498 -20.49 0.96 -16.55
C LYS A 498 -21.04 2.39 -16.44
N LEU A 499 -22.32 2.54 -16.10
CA LEU A 499 -22.94 3.85 -15.86
C LEU A 499 -22.23 4.60 -14.73
N ASP A 500 -21.97 3.90 -13.62
CA ASP A 500 -21.42 4.53 -12.42
C ASP A 500 -19.93 4.89 -12.56
N TYR A 501 -19.16 4.14 -13.35
CA TYR A 501 -17.69 4.25 -13.35
C TYR A 501 -17.08 4.64 -14.70
N ILE A 502 -17.65 4.21 -15.83
CA ILE A 502 -17.16 4.61 -17.16
C ILE A 502 -17.78 5.95 -17.55
N ASP A 503 -19.11 6.06 -17.52
CA ASP A 503 -19.82 7.24 -18.01
C ASP A 503 -19.58 8.47 -17.12
N SER A 504 -19.35 8.25 -15.82
CA SER A 504 -18.92 9.30 -14.86
C SER A 504 -17.47 9.76 -15.06
N GLY A 505 -16.70 9.06 -15.91
CA GLY A 505 -15.30 9.32 -16.18
C GLY A 505 -14.35 8.91 -15.06
N ILE A 506 -14.78 8.03 -14.15
CA ILE A 506 -13.94 7.53 -13.05
C ILE A 506 -12.89 6.55 -13.57
N VAL A 507 -13.23 5.61 -14.47
CA VAL A 507 -12.25 4.67 -15.08
C VAL A 507 -12.43 4.59 -16.60
N THR A 508 -11.35 4.22 -17.30
CA THR A 508 -11.43 3.92 -18.74
C THR A 508 -12.01 2.52 -18.96
N GLU A 509 -12.58 2.27 -20.14
CA GLU A 509 -13.18 0.98 -20.49
C GLU A 509 -12.19 -0.19 -20.39
N ASN A 510 -10.96 -0.02 -20.88
CA ASN A 510 -9.91 -1.05 -20.74
C ASN A 510 -9.58 -1.36 -19.28
N LYS A 511 -9.54 -0.33 -18.42
CA LYS A 511 -9.21 -0.49 -17.01
C LYS A 511 -10.37 -1.11 -16.24
N PHE A 512 -11.60 -0.69 -16.54
CA PHE A 512 -12.82 -1.28 -16.02
C PHE A 512 -12.82 -2.80 -16.27
N LYS A 513 -12.60 -3.20 -17.52
CA LYS A 513 -12.51 -4.61 -17.91
C LYS A 513 -11.45 -5.37 -17.11
N THR A 514 -10.25 -4.80 -17.01
CA THR A 514 -9.15 -5.41 -16.24
C THR A 514 -9.47 -5.57 -14.75
N LEU A 515 -10.34 -4.73 -14.18
CA LEU A 515 -10.78 -4.84 -12.79
C LEU A 515 -11.87 -5.90 -12.64
N THR A 516 -12.88 -5.87 -13.50
CA THR A 516 -14.02 -6.80 -13.43
C THR A 516 -13.65 -8.22 -13.79
N ASP A 517 -12.78 -8.44 -14.79
CA ASP A 517 -12.35 -9.76 -15.25
C ASP A 517 -11.70 -10.61 -14.13
N LYS A 518 -11.26 -9.98 -13.04
CA LYS A 518 -10.63 -10.67 -11.90
C LYS A 518 -11.61 -11.38 -10.97
N TRP A 519 -12.89 -11.00 -10.97
CA TRP A 519 -13.85 -11.45 -9.97
C TRP A 519 -15.27 -11.64 -10.51
N ILE A 520 -15.60 -11.12 -11.69
CA ILE A 520 -16.96 -11.21 -12.23
C ILE A 520 -17.39 -12.66 -12.49
N ASP A 521 -16.43 -13.55 -12.74
CA ASP A 521 -16.68 -14.97 -12.93
C ASP A 521 -16.73 -15.76 -11.61
N GLU A 522 -16.37 -15.14 -10.50
CA GLU A 522 -16.45 -15.70 -9.13
C GLU A 522 -17.71 -15.26 -8.38
N ILE A 523 -18.51 -14.36 -8.98
CA ILE A 523 -19.86 -13.99 -8.50
C ILE A 523 -20.85 -15.06 -8.91
#